data_AF-A0A4D4L5F8-F1
#
_entry.id   AF-A0A4D4L5F8-F1
#
_cell.length_a   1.000
_cell.length_b   1.000
_cell.length_c   1.000
_cell.angle_alpha   90.00
_cell.angle_beta   90.00
_cell.angle_gamma   90.00
#
_symmetry.space_group_name_H-M   'P 1'
#
loop_
_entity.id
_entity.type
_entity.pdbx_description
1 polymer ?
#
loop_
_entity_poly.entity_id
_entity_poly.type
_entity_poly.pdbx_seq_one_letter_code
_entity_poly.pdbx_strand_id
1 'polypeptide(L)'
;MAVVRKLPDGTYVMTYEICSDDPKFSCVVHYRTSPDGWDWGDPTNLGIRPQTADGKYFKHAPTLAWAPEAGNPQGKLLLVGQAMFNADGSKAEGSGRTVWTNSEGGEGAWKEIPAPVAVKSDKVDFCPNYSSSLLPSADGHQLLEIATDYDGEVCRPYHGTNGM
;
A
#
# COMPACT_ATOMS: atom_id res chain seq x y z
N MET A 1 -5.12 11.24 0.24
CA MET A 1 -6.31 10.34 0.22
C MET A 1 -6.20 9.31 1.35
N ALA A 2 -7.31 8.74 1.84
CA ALA A 2 -7.32 7.78 2.95
C ALA A 2 -8.12 6.51 2.60
N VAL A 3 -7.58 5.33 2.92
CA VAL A 3 -8.23 4.02 2.73
C VAL A 3 -8.28 3.29 4.06
N VAL A 4 -9.49 2.90 4.47
CA VAL A 4 -9.75 2.25 5.76
C VAL A 4 -10.18 0.80 5.55
N ARG A 5 -9.71 -0.10 6.42
CA ARG A 5 -10.17 -1.49 6.51
C ARG A 5 -10.49 -1.83 7.97
N LYS A 6 -11.59 -2.55 8.18
CA LYS A 6 -11.89 -3.20 9.45
C LYS A 6 -11.19 -4.54 9.50
N LEU A 7 -10.58 -4.86 10.63
CA LEU A 7 -9.86 -6.11 10.90
C LEU A 7 -10.78 -7.12 11.61
N PRO A 8 -10.42 -8.42 11.62
CA PRO A 8 -11.23 -9.47 12.24
C PRO A 8 -11.49 -9.29 13.73
N ASP A 9 -10.56 -8.66 14.44
CA ASP A 9 -10.68 -8.34 15.87
C ASP A 9 -11.61 -7.14 16.15
N GLY A 10 -12.16 -6.53 15.09
CA GLY A 10 -13.07 -5.39 15.18
C GLY A 10 -12.40 -4.02 15.10
N THR A 11 -11.07 -3.97 15.19
CA THR A 11 -10.28 -2.74 15.04
C THR A 11 -10.22 -2.29 13.57
N TYR A 12 -9.65 -1.12 13.32
CA TYR A 12 -9.53 -0.53 12.00
C TYR A 12 -8.09 -0.11 11.74
N VAL A 13 -7.69 -0.22 10.49
CA VAL A 13 -6.44 0.32 9.96
C VAL A 13 -6.75 1.28 8.83
N MET A 14 -6.06 2.43 8.81
CA MET A 14 -6.17 3.44 7.77
C MET A 14 -4.80 3.71 7.20
N THR A 15 -4.64 3.62 5.87
CA THR A 15 -3.48 4.19 5.18
C THR A 15 -3.83 5.53 4.54
N TYR A 16 -2.85 6.41 4.48
CA TYR A 16 -2.93 7.73 3.84
C TYR A 16 -1.54 8.19 3.44
N GLU A 17 -1.48 9.30 2.73
CA GLU A 17 -0.24 10.00 2.40
C GLU A 17 -0.22 11.35 3.12
N ILE A 18 0.94 11.73 3.64
CA ILE A 18 1.18 13.09 4.10
C ILE A 18 1.93 13.79 2.99
N CYS A 19 1.35 14.83 2.40
CA CYS A 19 1.96 15.63 1.33
C CYS A 19 2.30 17.02 1.87
N SER A 20 3.57 17.28 2.10
CA SER A 20 4.10 18.59 2.45
C SER A 20 5.39 18.90 1.69
N ASP A 21 5.84 20.15 1.78
CA ASP A 21 7.12 20.60 1.21
C ASP A 21 8.33 20.06 2.00
N ASP A 22 8.15 19.51 3.20
CA ASP A 22 9.21 18.81 3.92
C ASP A 22 9.51 17.49 3.19
N PRO A 23 10.74 17.25 2.70
CA PRO A 23 11.10 16.01 2.01
C PRO A 23 10.77 14.74 2.79
N LYS A 24 10.76 14.81 4.14
CA LYS A 24 10.38 13.70 5.03
C LYS A 24 8.93 13.27 4.88
N PHE A 25 8.07 14.19 4.45
CA PHE A 25 6.63 14.03 4.29
C PHE A 25 6.18 14.46 2.89
N SER A 26 7.04 14.30 1.89
CA SER A 26 6.67 14.57 0.50
C SER A 26 5.86 13.40 -0.05
N CYS A 27 4.56 13.42 0.24
CA CYS A 27 3.55 12.39 -0.07
C CYS A 27 3.93 11.00 0.44
N VAL A 28 4.59 10.93 1.60
CA VAL A 28 5.04 9.67 2.19
C VAL A 28 3.84 8.94 2.78
N VAL A 29 3.72 7.66 2.44
CA VAL A 29 2.65 6.79 2.92
C VAL A 29 2.82 6.55 4.41
N HIS A 30 1.71 6.63 5.14
CA HIS A 30 1.60 6.35 6.56
C HIS A 30 0.38 5.46 6.82
N TYR A 31 0.33 4.87 8.00
CA TYR A 31 -0.88 4.25 8.51
C TYR A 31 -1.10 4.55 9.99
N ARG A 32 -2.36 4.41 10.42
CA ARG A 32 -2.79 4.44 11.82
C ARG A 32 -3.78 3.31 12.07
N THR A 33 -3.97 2.96 13.33
CA THR A 33 -5.03 2.06 13.79
C THR A 33 -6.04 2.82 14.63
N SER A 34 -7.24 2.27 14.73
CA SER A 34 -8.34 2.79 15.54
C SER A 34 -9.13 1.63 16.16
N PRO A 35 -9.53 1.73 17.43
CA PRO A 35 -10.36 0.69 18.06
C PRO A 35 -11.79 0.64 17.51
N ASP A 36 -12.31 1.74 16.95
CA ASP A 36 -13.72 1.88 16.56
C ASP A 36 -13.96 2.44 15.14
N GLY A 37 -12.90 2.89 14.47
CA GLY A 37 -12.94 3.51 13.14
C GLY A 37 -13.29 5.00 13.17
N TRP A 38 -13.48 5.59 14.35
CA TRP A 38 -13.85 6.98 14.56
C TRP A 38 -12.76 7.75 15.31
N ASP A 39 -12.26 7.22 16.43
CA ASP A 39 -11.15 7.78 17.18
C ASP A 39 -9.83 7.18 16.69
N TRP A 40 -8.99 8.02 16.10
CA TRP A 40 -7.67 7.63 15.59
C TRP A 40 -6.54 7.98 16.56
N GLY A 41 -6.86 8.56 17.72
CA GLY A 41 -5.92 9.04 18.74
C GLY A 41 -5.46 10.49 18.51
N ASP A 42 -4.33 10.85 19.14
CA ASP A 42 -3.77 12.21 19.11
C ASP A 42 -3.60 12.74 17.66
N PRO A 43 -4.17 13.90 17.29
CA PRO A 43 -4.02 14.46 15.95
C PRO A 43 -2.57 14.86 15.60
N THR A 44 -1.70 15.06 16.59
CA THR A 44 -0.27 15.33 16.38
C THR A 44 0.54 14.08 16.06
N ASN A 45 -0.01 12.89 16.35
CA ASN A 45 0.58 11.63 15.92
C ASN A 45 0.31 11.44 14.42
N LEU A 46 1.35 11.63 13.60
CA LEU A 46 1.29 11.48 12.15
C LEU A 46 1.19 10.02 11.67
N GLY A 47 1.14 9.05 12.59
CA GLY A 47 1.09 7.63 12.28
C GLY A 47 2.45 7.01 12.02
N ILE A 48 2.44 5.80 11.49
CA ILE A 48 3.63 5.00 11.23
C ILE A 48 3.90 5.00 9.74
N ARG A 49 5.15 5.25 9.34
CA ARG A 49 5.60 5.01 7.97
C ARG A 49 5.88 3.50 7.81
N PRO A 50 5.09 2.77 7.00
CA PRO A 50 5.39 1.36 6.72
C PRO A 50 6.72 1.28 5.96
N GLN A 51 7.53 0.29 6.33
CA GLN A 51 8.85 0.09 5.72
C GLN A 51 9.23 -1.38 5.68
N THR A 52 10.00 -1.75 4.66
CA THR A 52 10.66 -3.06 4.57
C THR A 52 11.86 -3.12 5.52
N ALA A 53 12.43 -4.32 5.70
CA ALA A 53 13.59 -4.51 6.58
C ALA A 53 14.84 -3.70 6.14
N ASP A 54 15.00 -3.47 4.83
CA ASP A 54 16.04 -2.62 4.24
C ASP A 54 15.64 -1.14 4.14
N GLY A 55 14.48 -0.74 4.70
CA GLY A 55 14.08 0.65 4.87
C GLY A 55 13.47 1.31 3.63
N LYS A 56 13.01 0.53 2.65
CA LYS A 56 12.19 1.09 1.57
C LYS A 56 10.90 1.66 2.13
N TYR A 57 10.29 2.58 1.41
CA TYR A 57 8.99 3.18 1.74
C TYR A 57 8.21 3.55 0.48
N PHE A 58 6.89 3.64 0.58
CA PHE A 58 6.04 4.12 -0.51
C PHE A 58 5.79 5.62 -0.43
N LYS A 59 5.57 6.22 -1.60
CA LYS A 59 5.00 7.55 -1.78
C LYS A 59 3.82 7.52 -2.73
N HIS A 60 2.92 8.48 -2.52
CA HIS A 60 1.75 8.83 -3.31
C HIS A 60 0.66 7.75 -3.37
N ALA A 61 -0.59 8.21 -3.30
CA ALA A 61 -1.81 7.48 -3.66
C ALA A 61 -1.89 6.02 -3.14
N PRO A 62 -1.70 5.78 -1.83
CA PRO A 62 -1.69 4.42 -1.30
C PRO A 62 -3.06 3.76 -1.31
N THR A 63 -3.08 2.44 -1.42
CA THR A 63 -4.27 1.63 -1.10
C THR A 63 -3.91 0.47 -0.18
N LEU A 64 -4.91 0.04 0.59
CA LEU A 64 -4.78 -1.01 1.59
C LEU A 64 -5.90 -2.04 1.42
N ALA A 65 -5.55 -3.31 1.55
CA ALA A 65 -6.49 -4.42 1.65
C ALA A 65 -6.12 -5.35 2.82
N TRP A 66 -7.08 -6.18 3.20
CA TRP A 66 -6.90 -7.24 4.18
C TRP A 66 -7.31 -8.57 3.52
N ALA A 67 -6.56 -9.62 3.81
CA ALA A 67 -6.83 -10.99 3.38
C ALA A 67 -6.78 -11.94 4.58
N PRO A 68 -7.57 -13.02 4.57
CA PRO A 68 -7.38 -14.10 5.53
C PRO A 68 -6.02 -14.78 5.29
N GLU A 69 -5.45 -15.36 6.34
CA GLU A 69 -4.20 -16.10 6.26
C GLU A 69 -4.29 -17.36 7.13
N ALA A 70 -3.98 -18.52 6.54
CA ALA A 70 -4.14 -19.80 7.23
C ALA A 70 -3.26 -19.87 8.49
N GLY A 71 -3.89 -20.18 9.62
CA GLY A 71 -3.21 -20.22 10.92
C GLY A 71 -2.97 -18.86 11.58
N ASN A 72 -3.37 -17.75 10.94
CA ASN A 72 -3.23 -16.40 11.46
C ASN A 72 -4.61 -15.73 11.60
N PRO A 73 -5.18 -15.63 12.81
CA PRO A 73 -6.51 -15.03 13.01
C PRO A 73 -6.55 -13.52 12.75
N GLN A 74 -5.40 -12.81 12.81
CA GLN A 74 -5.32 -11.41 12.41
C GLN A 74 -5.35 -11.24 10.89
N GLY A 75 -5.01 -12.29 10.15
CA GLY A 75 -4.87 -12.25 8.70
C GLY A 75 -3.65 -11.43 8.25
N LYS A 76 -3.68 -10.99 7.00
CA LYS A 76 -2.57 -10.30 6.34
C LYS A 76 -3.04 -9.00 5.70
N LEU A 77 -2.30 -7.93 5.94
CA LEU A 77 -2.48 -6.65 5.26
C LEU A 77 -1.73 -6.65 3.94
N LEU A 78 -2.30 -5.97 2.95
CA LEU A 78 -1.68 -5.69 1.66
C LEU A 78 -1.67 -4.19 1.40
N LEU A 79 -0.50 -3.65 1.08
CA LEU A 79 -0.28 -2.22 0.87
C LEU A 79 0.39 -2.00 -0.48
N VAL A 80 -0.13 -1.05 -1.26
CA VAL A 80 0.53 -0.56 -2.48
C VAL A 80 0.54 0.96 -2.43
N GLY A 81 1.63 1.56 -2.92
CA GLY A 81 1.70 2.99 -3.21
C GLY A 81 2.12 3.20 -4.66
N GLN A 82 1.94 4.42 -5.16
CA GLN A 82 2.25 4.74 -6.56
C GLN A 82 3.72 4.49 -6.89
N ALA A 83 4.61 4.96 -6.00
CA ALA A 83 6.05 4.88 -6.20
C ALA A 83 6.76 4.36 -4.95
N MET A 84 7.76 3.49 -5.16
CA MET A 84 8.57 2.90 -4.10
C MET A 84 9.96 3.53 -4.09
N PHE A 85 10.49 3.81 -2.90
CA PHE A 85 11.78 4.47 -2.70
C PHE A 85 12.64 3.68 -1.72
N ASN A 86 13.95 3.70 -1.93
CA ASN A 86 14.95 3.16 -1.01
C ASN A 86 15.12 4.07 0.21
N ALA A 87 15.78 3.56 1.25
CA ALA A 87 16.05 4.32 2.48
C ALA A 87 16.81 5.65 2.24
N ASP A 88 17.64 5.71 1.19
CA ASP A 88 18.39 6.91 0.78
C ASP A 88 17.56 7.92 -0.02
N GLY A 89 16.30 7.62 -0.32
CA GLY A 89 15.41 8.46 -1.10
C GLY A 89 15.55 8.33 -2.62
N SER A 90 16.39 7.42 -3.12
CA SER A 90 16.38 7.04 -4.53
C SER A 90 15.15 6.19 -4.87
N LYS A 91 14.70 6.22 -6.14
CA LYS A 91 13.60 5.36 -6.58
C LYS A 91 14.02 3.90 -6.50
N ALA A 92 13.23 3.07 -5.84
CA ALA A 92 13.52 1.65 -5.68
C ALA A 92 13.23 0.87 -6.96
N GLU A 93 14.03 -0.15 -7.21
CA GLU A 93 13.70 -1.20 -8.17
C GLU A 93 12.36 -1.86 -7.76
N GLY A 94 11.54 -2.26 -8.73
CA GLY A 94 10.21 -2.83 -8.45
C GLY A 94 9.11 -1.81 -8.19
N SER A 95 9.40 -0.50 -8.13
CA SER A 95 8.35 0.54 -8.11
C SER A 95 7.33 0.32 -9.24
N GLY A 96 6.04 0.36 -8.90
CA GLY A 96 4.92 0.07 -9.82
C GLY A 96 4.66 -1.43 -10.09
N ARG A 97 5.43 -2.33 -9.47
CA ARG A 97 5.42 -3.77 -9.74
C ARG A 97 5.44 -4.62 -8.46
N THR A 98 5.23 -3.97 -7.31
CA THR A 98 5.34 -4.58 -5.99
C THR A 98 4.14 -4.20 -5.14
N VAL A 99 3.57 -5.20 -4.46
CA VAL A 99 2.64 -5.04 -3.33
C VAL A 99 3.37 -5.47 -2.07
N TRP A 100 3.13 -4.81 -0.94
CA TRP A 100 3.70 -5.21 0.34
C TRP A 100 2.70 -5.97 1.19
N THR A 101 3.20 -6.93 1.95
CA THR A 101 2.42 -7.73 2.89
C THR A 101 2.92 -7.57 4.31
N ASN A 102 2.00 -7.66 5.27
CA ASN A 102 2.33 -7.70 6.69
C ASN A 102 1.30 -8.55 7.44
N SER A 103 1.77 -9.56 8.18
CA SER A 103 0.95 -10.51 8.94
C SER A 103 0.86 -10.17 10.43
N GLU A 104 1.46 -9.05 10.85
CA GLU A 104 1.60 -8.60 12.23
C GLU A 104 0.78 -7.31 12.47
N GLY A 105 -0.37 -7.17 11.81
CA GLY A 105 -1.26 -6.01 11.98
C GLY A 105 -0.65 -4.67 11.54
N GLY A 106 0.39 -4.70 10.71
CA GLY A 106 1.15 -3.52 10.25
C GLY A 106 2.44 -3.27 11.04
N GLU A 107 2.63 -3.95 12.17
CA GLU A 107 3.84 -3.82 12.98
C GLU A 107 5.06 -4.46 12.32
N GLY A 108 6.25 -3.93 12.61
CA GLY A 108 7.49 -4.46 12.09
C GLY A 108 7.70 -4.26 10.58
N ALA A 109 8.56 -5.10 10.00
CA ALA A 109 8.98 -4.97 8.62
C ALA A 109 7.95 -5.58 7.65
N TRP A 110 7.63 -4.83 6.61
CA TRP A 110 6.79 -5.27 5.51
C TRP A 110 7.59 -6.11 4.50
N LYS A 111 6.93 -7.06 3.83
CA LYS A 111 7.56 -7.95 2.83
C LYS A 111 7.02 -7.66 1.44
N GLU A 112 7.91 -7.63 0.46
CA GLU A 112 7.55 -7.43 -0.94
C GLU A 112 7.00 -8.72 -1.58
N ILE A 113 5.92 -8.59 -2.37
CA ILE A 113 5.44 -9.61 -3.31
C ILE A 113 5.23 -8.98 -4.70
N PRO A 114 5.30 -9.76 -5.79
CA PRO A 114 4.99 -9.24 -7.13
C PRO A 114 3.55 -8.74 -7.24
N ALA A 115 3.37 -7.53 -7.77
CA ALA A 115 2.05 -7.00 -8.09
C ALA A 115 1.42 -7.77 -9.28
N PRO A 116 0.10 -8.07 -9.26
CA PRO A 116 -0.59 -8.65 -10.40
C PRO A 116 -0.53 -7.82 -11.68
N VAL A 117 -0.44 -6.49 -11.58
CA VAL A 117 -0.22 -5.60 -12.72
C VAL A 117 1.19 -5.00 -12.63
N ALA A 118 2.01 -5.27 -13.65
CA ALA A 118 3.36 -4.71 -13.72
C ALA A 118 3.36 -3.38 -14.49
N VAL A 119 3.28 -2.25 -13.79
CA VAL A 119 3.36 -0.90 -14.38
C VAL A 119 4.77 -0.67 -14.94
N LYS A 120 4.84 -0.17 -16.18
CA LYS A 120 6.09 0.03 -16.94
C LYS A 120 6.58 1.46 -16.86
N SER A 121 5.68 2.43 -16.86
CA SER A 121 6.04 3.85 -16.77
C SER A 121 6.77 4.16 -15.47
N ASP A 122 7.80 5.00 -15.57
CA ASP A 122 8.54 5.51 -14.42
C ASP A 122 8.08 6.91 -13.97
N LYS A 123 7.14 7.52 -14.69
CA LYS A 123 6.55 8.81 -14.34
C LYS A 123 5.83 8.73 -12.99
N VAL A 124 5.82 9.85 -12.27
CA VAL A 124 5.03 10.03 -11.05
C VAL A 124 4.11 11.21 -11.31
N ASP A 125 2.94 10.92 -11.89
CA ASP A 125 1.90 11.89 -12.21
C ASP A 125 0.51 11.30 -11.89
N PHE A 126 -0.56 11.83 -12.46
CA PHE A 126 -1.92 11.36 -12.18
C PHE A 126 -2.23 9.95 -12.74
N CYS A 127 -1.36 9.37 -13.58
CA CYS A 127 -1.66 8.15 -14.31
C CYS A 127 -1.05 6.87 -13.71
N PRO A 128 0.27 6.62 -13.80
CA PRO A 128 0.78 5.27 -13.57
C PRO A 128 0.67 4.89 -12.11
N ASN A 129 0.16 3.69 -11.85
CA ASN A 129 0.01 3.08 -10.53
C ASN A 129 -0.76 3.95 -9.51
N TYR A 130 -1.59 4.88 -9.98
CA TYR A 130 -2.24 5.86 -9.11
C TYR A 130 -3.45 5.23 -8.43
N SER A 131 -3.40 5.09 -7.10
CA SER A 131 -4.50 4.51 -6.30
C SER A 131 -4.91 3.09 -6.76
N SER A 132 -3.93 2.23 -7.06
CA SER A 132 -4.18 0.87 -7.55
C SER A 132 -5.06 0.07 -6.60
N SER A 133 -6.18 -0.44 -7.08
CA SER A 133 -7.17 -1.14 -6.26
C SER A 133 -6.76 -2.59 -6.03
N LEU A 134 -6.83 -3.03 -4.78
CA LEU A 134 -6.48 -4.40 -4.36
C LEU A 134 -7.73 -5.16 -3.88
N LEU A 135 -7.93 -6.36 -4.41
CA LEU A 135 -9.01 -7.28 -4.01
C LEU A 135 -8.44 -8.69 -3.78
N PRO A 136 -8.13 -9.04 -2.53
CA PRO A 136 -7.77 -10.41 -2.15
C PRO A 136 -8.95 -11.38 -2.32
N SER A 137 -8.66 -12.63 -2.67
CA SER A 137 -9.65 -13.72 -2.69
C SER A 137 -10.12 -14.07 -1.27
N ALA A 138 -11.31 -14.65 -1.18
CA ALA A 138 -11.93 -15.01 0.10
C ALA A 138 -11.14 -16.08 0.89
N ASP A 139 -10.28 -16.86 0.21
CA ASP A 139 -9.37 -17.83 0.83
C ASP A 139 -7.97 -17.26 1.10
N GLY A 140 -7.69 -16.03 0.68
CA GLY A 140 -6.40 -15.36 0.89
C GLY A 140 -5.25 -15.87 0.03
N HIS A 141 -5.53 -16.66 -1.01
CA HIS A 141 -4.50 -17.24 -1.88
C HIS A 141 -4.25 -16.46 -3.18
N GLN A 142 -5.14 -15.56 -3.58
CA GLN A 142 -5.01 -14.78 -4.80
C GLN A 142 -5.27 -13.30 -4.59
N LEU A 143 -4.59 -12.46 -5.36
CA LEU A 143 -4.80 -11.02 -5.38
C LEU A 143 -5.23 -10.59 -6.78
N LEU A 144 -6.42 -10.00 -6.90
CA LEU A 144 -6.76 -9.17 -8.06
C LEU A 144 -6.26 -7.76 -7.81
N GLU A 145 -5.62 -7.17 -8.80
CA GLU A 145 -5.24 -5.76 -8.81
C GLU A 145 -5.81 -5.07 -10.05
N ILE A 146 -6.20 -3.81 -9.89
CA ILE A 146 -6.41 -2.88 -10.99
C ILE A 146 -5.45 -1.70 -10.80
N ALA A 147 -4.53 -1.52 -11.74
CA ALA A 147 -3.57 -0.43 -11.75
C ALA A 147 -3.57 0.28 -13.10
N THR A 148 -3.30 1.57 -13.12
CA THR A 148 -3.26 2.37 -14.35
C THR A 148 -1.84 2.48 -14.89
N ASP A 149 -1.70 2.56 -16.20
CA ASP A 149 -0.44 2.91 -16.88
C ASP A 149 -0.75 3.58 -18.22
N TYR A 150 0.24 4.20 -18.84
CA TYR A 150 0.10 4.81 -20.16
C TYR A 150 0.07 3.74 -21.27
N ASP A 151 -0.91 3.83 -22.16
CA ASP A 151 -0.88 3.27 -23.51
C ASP A 151 -0.75 4.40 -24.52
N GLY A 152 0.48 4.67 -24.97
CA GLY A 152 0.79 5.90 -25.69
C GLY A 152 0.56 7.13 -24.80
N GLU A 153 -0.37 8.00 -25.18
CA GLU A 153 -0.76 9.19 -24.40
C GLU A 153 -1.98 8.95 -23.51
N VAL A 154 -2.64 7.79 -23.64
CA VAL A 154 -3.87 7.48 -22.92
C VAL A 154 -3.55 6.83 -21.59
N CYS A 155 -4.05 7.39 -20.49
CA CYS A 155 -4.04 6.69 -19.22
C CYS A 155 -5.08 5.57 -19.21
N ARG A 156 -4.64 4.31 -19.12
CA ARG A 156 -5.52 3.14 -19.20
C ARG A 156 -5.43 2.29 -17.93
N PRO A 157 -6.57 1.79 -17.40
CA PRO A 157 -6.54 0.76 -16.37
C PRO A 157 -6.20 -0.61 -16.95
N TYR A 158 -5.36 -1.34 -16.25
CA TYR A 158 -5.02 -2.74 -16.47
C TYR A 158 -5.45 -3.53 -15.24
N HIS A 159 -5.75 -4.82 -15.43
CA HIS A 159 -6.06 -5.73 -14.33
C HIS A 159 -5.25 -7.01 -14.45
N GLY A 160 -4.99 -7.66 -13.32
CA GLY A 160 -4.26 -8.91 -13.26
C GLY A 160 -4.58 -9.67 -11.98
N THR A 161 -4.26 -10.96 -11.96
CA THR A 161 -4.39 -11.80 -10.77
C THR A 161 -3.13 -12.64 -10.57
N ASN A 162 -2.57 -12.63 -9.36
CA ASN A 162 -1.44 -13.46 -8.96
C ASN A 162 -1.76 -14.26 -7.70
N GLY A 163 -0.99 -15.32 -7.44
CA GLY A 163 -0.96 -15.97 -6.14
C GLY A 163 -0.26 -15.10 -5.08
N MET A 164 -0.69 -15.24 -3.82
CA MET A 164 -0.12 -14.54 -2.64
C MET A 164 0.58 -15.48 -1.68
#